data_AF-A0A920YR16-F1
#
_entry.id   AF-A0A920YR16-F1
#
_cell.length_a   1.000
_cell.length_b   1.000
_cell.length_c   1.000
_cell.angle_alpha   90.00
_cell.angle_beta   90.00
_cell.angle_gamma   90.00
#
_symmetry.space_group_name_H-M   'P 1'
#
loop_
_entity.id
_entity.type
_entity.pdbx_description
1 polymer ?
#
loop_
_entity_poly.entity_id
_entity_poly.type
_entity_poly.pdbx_seq_one_letter_code
_entity_poly.pdbx_strand_id
1 'polypeptide(L)'
;MNFPKFKRIMAITALTTCLATSAVFAQVNVDTTKANNTPPNKIESNEDRELREKDPIKYLEKMKQKVQTLLKEGKITKEEADRINAKIDEKIKMINEFNQLPLDKKREKLLSNLKDHLEKKVKEGKLTKNQMNKIMKEYEKKVKEWDGNGFPPAPFKRCKPKDGHKCKRS
;
A
#
# COMPACT_ATOMS: atom_id res chain seq x y z
N MET A 1 -91.18 -11.37 -23.30
CA MET A 1 -90.14 -11.09 -22.28
C MET A 1 -90.83 -10.87 -20.94
N ASN A 2 -90.72 -11.85 -20.04
CA ASN A 2 -91.27 -11.83 -18.68
C ASN A 2 -90.23 -12.47 -17.75
N PHE A 3 -89.97 -11.83 -16.61
CA PHE A 3 -88.98 -12.22 -15.60
C PHE A 3 -89.19 -13.62 -15.02
N PRO A 4 -88.13 -14.21 -14.45
CA PRO A 4 -88.29 -14.70 -13.08
C PRO A 4 -87.17 -14.28 -12.13
N LYS A 5 -87.57 -14.16 -10.86
CA LYS A 5 -86.78 -13.87 -9.67
C LYS A 5 -86.03 -15.12 -9.22
N PHE A 6 -84.79 -14.98 -8.73
CA PHE A 6 -84.18 -16.00 -7.86
C PHE A 6 -83.53 -15.39 -6.61
N LYS A 7 -83.75 -16.11 -5.51
CA LYS A 7 -83.52 -15.75 -4.10
C LYS A 7 -82.09 -16.10 -3.66
N ARG A 8 -81.66 -15.48 -2.56
CA ARG A 8 -80.42 -15.67 -1.78
C ARG A 8 -80.14 -17.13 -1.38
N ILE A 9 -78.88 -17.62 -1.51
CA ILE A 9 -78.17 -18.64 -0.68
C ILE A 9 -76.64 -18.43 -0.93
N MET A 10 -75.83 -17.84 -0.03
CA MET A 10 -74.98 -18.44 1.04
C MET A 10 -73.95 -19.52 0.65
N ALA A 11 -72.67 -19.10 0.68
CA ALA A 11 -71.54 -19.71 1.41
C ALA A 11 -70.48 -20.62 0.69
N ILE A 12 -69.24 -20.47 1.21
CA ILE A 12 -68.11 -21.43 1.33
C ILE A 12 -66.91 -21.27 0.35
N THR A 13 -65.89 -20.57 0.88
CA THR A 13 -64.42 -20.74 0.85
C THR A 13 -63.69 -21.36 -0.35
N ALA A 14 -62.66 -20.65 -0.83
CA ALA A 14 -61.36 -21.24 -1.13
C ALA A 14 -60.23 -20.26 -0.78
N LEU A 15 -59.36 -20.71 0.13
CA LEU A 15 -58.14 -20.05 0.59
C LEU A 15 -57.09 -20.17 -0.53
N THR A 16 -56.74 -19.10 -1.23
CA THR A 16 -55.57 -19.09 -2.11
C THR A 16 -54.43 -18.32 -1.44
N THR A 17 -53.52 -19.08 -0.86
CA THR A 17 -52.20 -18.64 -0.40
C THR A 17 -51.34 -18.25 -1.60
N CYS A 18 -51.13 -16.95 -1.81
CA CYS A 18 -50.03 -16.49 -2.65
C CYS A 18 -48.74 -16.58 -1.84
N LEU A 19 -47.96 -17.63 -2.09
CA LEU A 19 -46.53 -17.66 -1.76
C LEU A 19 -45.85 -16.58 -2.59
N ALA A 20 -45.66 -15.39 -2.01
CA ALA A 20 -44.73 -14.42 -2.54
C ALA A 20 -43.32 -14.99 -2.32
N THR A 21 -42.71 -15.47 -3.40
CA THR A 21 -41.29 -15.78 -3.45
C THR A 21 -40.52 -14.51 -3.13
N SER A 22 -40.03 -14.40 -1.90
CA SER A 22 -38.95 -13.47 -1.59
C SER A 22 -37.74 -13.91 -2.39
N ALA A 23 -37.38 -13.13 -3.40
CA ALA A 23 -36.03 -13.18 -3.95
C ALA A 23 -35.10 -12.79 -2.80
N VAL A 24 -34.47 -13.78 -2.17
CA VAL A 24 -33.35 -13.59 -1.26
C VAL A 24 -32.21 -13.09 -2.14
N PHE A 25 -32.16 -11.77 -2.36
CA PHE A 25 -30.90 -11.14 -2.69
C PHE A 25 -30.01 -11.42 -1.49
N ALA A 26 -29.01 -12.27 -1.70
CA ALA A 26 -27.90 -12.40 -0.78
C ALA A 26 -27.35 -10.98 -0.57
N GLN A 27 -27.73 -10.35 0.55
CA GLN A 27 -27.00 -9.23 1.11
C GLN A 27 -25.61 -9.78 1.38
N VAL A 28 -24.72 -9.61 0.41
CA VAL A 28 -23.31 -9.50 0.70
C VAL A 28 -23.21 -8.25 1.56
N ASN A 29 -23.31 -8.45 2.87
CA ASN A 29 -22.76 -7.52 3.84
C ASN A 29 -21.28 -7.45 3.51
N VAL A 30 -20.92 -6.49 2.65
CA VAL A 30 -19.56 -5.97 2.60
C VAL A 30 -19.41 -5.24 3.92
N ASP A 31 -19.01 -6.00 4.94
CA ASP A 31 -18.45 -5.47 6.15
C ASP A 31 -17.34 -4.53 5.74
N THR A 32 -17.65 -3.23 5.79
CA THR A 32 -16.73 -2.15 5.52
C THR A 32 -15.87 -1.99 6.76
N THR A 33 -15.11 -3.04 7.09
CA THR A 33 -14.10 -3.02 8.14
C THR A 33 -12.74 -3.26 7.51
N LYS A 34 -11.98 -2.16 7.47
CA LYS A 34 -10.56 -2.06 7.09
C LYS A 34 -10.29 -2.15 5.59
N ALA A 35 -10.42 -1.00 4.94
CA ALA A 35 -9.43 -0.57 3.95
C ALA A 35 -8.04 -0.46 4.64
N ASN A 36 -7.45 -1.61 4.95
CA ASN A 36 -6.03 -1.68 5.21
C ASN A 36 -5.38 -1.34 3.87
N ASN A 37 -4.72 -0.18 3.80
CA ASN A 37 -3.67 0.13 2.85
C ASN A 37 -2.57 -0.93 2.98
N THR A 38 -2.83 -2.14 2.52
CA THR A 38 -1.86 -3.22 2.48
C THR A 38 -1.19 -3.06 1.13
N PRO A 39 0.01 -2.44 1.04
CA PRO A 39 0.83 -2.64 -0.14
C PRO A 39 0.94 -4.16 -0.37
N PRO A 40 1.06 -4.66 -1.61
CA PRO A 40 1.15 -6.08 -1.90
C PRO A 40 2.39 -6.66 -1.19
N ASN A 41 2.21 -7.07 0.06
CA ASN A 41 3.25 -7.54 0.96
C ASN A 41 2.95 -8.98 1.38
N LYS A 42 2.17 -9.69 0.57
CA LYS A 42 2.19 -11.15 0.54
C LYS A 42 3.15 -11.57 -0.56
N ILE A 43 4.37 -11.87 -0.11
CA ILE A 43 5.43 -12.61 -0.78
C ILE A 43 6.15 -11.80 -1.87
N GLU A 44 6.96 -10.84 -1.43
CA GLU A 44 8.10 -10.39 -2.25
C GLU A 44 9.07 -11.57 -2.37
N SER A 45 9.30 -12.06 -3.59
CA SER A 45 10.23 -13.16 -3.86
C SER A 45 11.68 -12.74 -3.59
N ASN A 46 12.61 -13.69 -3.42
CA ASN A 46 14.02 -13.32 -3.23
C ASN A 46 14.57 -12.60 -4.46
N GLU A 47 14.11 -12.97 -5.64
CA GLU A 47 14.43 -12.36 -6.93
C GLU A 47 13.95 -10.91 -6.99
N ASP A 48 12.77 -10.62 -6.45
CA ASP A 48 12.26 -9.25 -6.34
C ASP A 48 13.14 -8.39 -5.40
N ARG A 49 13.62 -8.98 -4.29
CA ARG A 49 14.49 -8.27 -3.35
C ARG A 49 15.86 -7.96 -3.97
N GLU A 50 16.44 -8.92 -4.68
CA GLU A 50 17.70 -8.75 -5.38
C GLU A 50 17.58 -7.71 -6.50
N LEU A 51 16.49 -7.76 -7.26
CA LEU A 51 16.21 -6.79 -8.32
C LEU A 51 16.11 -5.37 -7.76
N ARG A 52 15.43 -5.17 -6.63
CA ARG A 52 15.32 -3.85 -5.97
C ARG A 52 16.67 -3.27 -5.56
N GLU A 53 17.61 -4.11 -5.12
CA GLU A 53 18.93 -3.65 -4.69
C GLU A 53 19.85 -3.34 -5.88
N LYS A 54 19.76 -4.13 -6.96
CA LYS A 54 20.59 -3.94 -8.16
C LYS A 54 20.06 -2.86 -9.10
N ASP A 55 18.76 -2.88 -9.35
CA ASP A 55 18.08 -1.99 -10.31
C ASP A 55 16.70 -1.58 -9.76
N PRO A 56 16.66 -0.52 -8.93
CA PRO A 56 15.43 -0.08 -8.29
C PRO A 56 14.38 0.43 -9.29
N ILE A 57 14.79 0.92 -10.47
CA ILE A 57 13.86 1.38 -11.51
C ILE A 57 13.17 0.16 -12.14
N LYS A 58 13.94 -0.85 -12.53
CA LYS A 58 13.38 -2.08 -13.10
C LYS A 58 12.47 -2.82 -12.13
N TYR A 59 12.80 -2.80 -10.83
CA TYR A 59 11.88 -3.31 -9.80
C TYR A 59 10.54 -2.55 -9.79
N LEU A 60 10.59 -1.22 -9.88
CA LEU A 60 9.38 -0.38 -9.94
C LEU A 60 8.56 -0.63 -11.21
N GLU A 61 9.19 -0.83 -12.36
CA GLU A 61 8.50 -1.22 -13.60
C GLU A 61 7.80 -2.57 -13.47
N LYS A 62 8.48 -3.56 -12.88
CA LYS A 62 7.87 -4.87 -12.56
C LYS A 62 6.68 -4.72 -11.61
N MET A 63 6.74 -3.77 -10.67
CA MET A 63 5.59 -3.47 -9.80
C MET A 63 4.40 -2.93 -10.59
N LYS A 64 4.59 -2.09 -11.63
CA LYS A 64 3.49 -1.65 -12.51
C LYS A 64 2.85 -2.84 -13.23
N GLN A 65 3.65 -3.79 -13.71
CA GLN A 65 3.13 -5.01 -14.32
C GLN A 65 2.28 -5.83 -13.34
N LYS A 66 2.74 -6.00 -12.09
CA LYS A 66 1.95 -6.67 -11.05
C LYS A 66 0.61 -5.96 -10.79
N VAL A 67 0.60 -4.62 -10.75
CA VAL A 67 -0.64 -3.84 -10.60
C VAL A 67 -1.60 -4.10 -11.75
N GLN A 68 -1.12 -4.12 -13.00
CA GLN A 68 -1.96 -4.44 -14.16
C GLN A 68 -2.54 -5.86 -14.09
N THR A 69 -1.75 -6.85 -13.64
CA THR A 69 -2.24 -8.21 -13.45
C THR A 69 -3.35 -8.25 -12.40
N LEU A 70 -3.16 -7.59 -11.24
CA LEU A 70 -4.18 -7.53 -10.18
C LEU A 70 -5.47 -6.84 -10.65
N LEU A 71 -5.35 -5.81 -11.50
CA LEU A 71 -6.51 -5.13 -12.10
C LEU A 71 -7.27 -6.07 -13.04
N LYS A 72 -6.56 -6.82 -13.91
CA LYS A 72 -7.16 -7.81 -14.81
C LYS A 72 -7.84 -8.95 -14.05
N GLU A 73 -7.25 -9.38 -12.93
CA GLU A 73 -7.80 -10.39 -12.03
C GLU A 73 -8.97 -9.88 -11.18
N GLY A 74 -9.33 -8.59 -11.29
CA GLY A 74 -10.41 -7.97 -10.50
C GLY A 74 -10.11 -7.85 -9.01
N LYS A 75 -8.85 -8.04 -8.59
CA LYS A 75 -8.42 -7.97 -7.19
C LYS A 75 -8.28 -6.54 -6.67
N ILE A 76 -8.16 -5.58 -7.58
CA ILE A 76 -8.10 -4.14 -7.28
C ILE A 76 -9.03 -3.39 -8.23
N THR A 77 -9.55 -2.24 -7.78
CA THR A 77 -10.33 -1.34 -8.65
C THR A 77 -9.42 -0.54 -9.57
N LYS A 78 -10.01 0.07 -10.61
CA LYS A 78 -9.28 0.97 -11.51
C LYS A 78 -8.70 2.16 -10.76
N GLU A 79 -9.45 2.80 -9.85
CA GLU A 79 -8.92 3.95 -9.10
C GLU A 79 -7.74 3.55 -8.22
N GLU A 80 -7.77 2.35 -7.62
CA GLU A 80 -6.66 1.86 -6.80
C GLU A 80 -5.42 1.56 -7.65
N ALA A 81 -5.60 0.95 -8.82
CA ALA A 81 -4.51 0.70 -9.77
C ALA A 81 -3.86 2.02 -10.22
N ASP A 82 -4.66 3.02 -10.57
CA ASP A 82 -4.19 4.35 -10.99
C ASP A 82 -3.42 5.04 -9.85
N ARG A 83 -3.94 4.98 -8.62
CA ARG A 83 -3.29 5.52 -7.42
C ARG A 83 -1.93 4.87 -7.15
N ILE A 84 -1.83 3.54 -7.29
CA ILE A 84 -0.57 2.83 -7.09
C ILE A 84 0.42 3.17 -8.22
N ASN A 85 -0.04 3.19 -9.47
CA ASN A 85 0.79 3.55 -10.63
C ASN A 85 1.34 4.97 -10.50
N ALA A 86 0.54 5.94 -10.09
CA ALA A 86 0.99 7.31 -9.85
C ALA A 86 2.12 7.39 -8.80
N LYS A 87 1.99 6.63 -7.70
CA LYS A 87 3.05 6.54 -6.67
C LYS A 87 4.32 5.87 -7.19
N ILE A 88 4.19 4.89 -8.09
CA ILE A 88 5.35 4.24 -8.71
C ILE A 88 6.06 5.23 -9.63
N ASP A 89 5.30 5.96 -10.46
CA ASP A 89 5.85 6.96 -11.38
C ASP A 89 6.54 8.11 -10.65
N GLU A 90 5.95 8.58 -9.55
CA GLU A 90 6.58 9.58 -8.68
C GLU A 90 7.92 9.08 -8.14
N LYS A 91 7.99 7.81 -7.68
CA LYS A 91 9.26 7.23 -7.19
C LYS A 91 10.30 7.08 -8.30
N ILE A 92 9.91 6.62 -9.49
CA ILE A 92 10.83 6.53 -10.64
C ILE A 92 11.38 7.93 -10.96
N LYS A 93 10.50 8.94 -11.00
CA LYS A 93 10.90 10.34 -11.22
C LYS A 93 11.89 10.81 -10.18
N MET A 94 11.62 10.60 -8.89
CA MET A 94 12.52 10.99 -7.81
C MET A 94 13.91 10.32 -7.92
N ILE A 95 13.96 9.05 -8.30
CA ILE A 95 15.23 8.33 -8.50
C ILE A 95 16.00 8.93 -9.68
N ASN A 96 15.32 9.19 -10.80
CA ASN A 96 15.95 9.78 -11.98
C ASN A 96 16.46 11.19 -11.71
N GLU A 97 15.65 12.04 -11.09
CA GLU A 97 16.04 13.39 -10.67
C GLU A 97 17.24 13.34 -9.73
N PHE A 98 17.25 12.42 -8.74
CA PHE A 98 18.39 12.24 -7.84
C PHE A 98 19.65 11.79 -8.58
N ASN A 99 19.54 10.84 -9.51
CA ASN A 99 20.66 10.31 -10.28
C ASN A 99 21.33 11.36 -11.18
N GLN A 100 20.55 12.32 -11.69
CA GLN A 100 21.03 13.44 -12.50
C GLN A 100 21.78 14.51 -11.69
N LEU A 101 21.66 14.53 -10.36
CA LEU A 101 22.38 15.49 -9.53
C LEU A 101 23.90 15.22 -9.53
N PRO A 102 24.74 16.27 -9.44
CA PRO A 102 26.16 16.09 -9.17
C PRO A 102 26.38 15.53 -7.76
N LEU A 103 27.53 14.88 -7.54
CA LEU A 103 27.83 14.16 -6.31
C LEU A 103 27.63 15.00 -5.04
N ASP A 104 28.10 16.24 -5.03
CA ASP A 104 27.97 17.11 -3.86
C ASP A 104 26.50 17.42 -3.54
N LYS A 105 25.68 17.67 -4.57
CA LYS A 105 24.23 17.89 -4.40
C LYS A 105 23.51 16.63 -3.94
N LYS A 106 23.94 15.44 -4.39
CA LYS A 106 23.43 14.16 -3.87
C LYS A 106 23.69 14.03 -2.37
N ARG A 107 24.93 14.31 -1.94
CA ARG A 107 25.35 14.24 -0.53
C ARG A 107 24.56 15.22 0.34
N GLU A 108 24.43 16.48 -0.10
CA GLU A 108 23.62 17.50 0.57
C GLU A 108 22.16 17.06 0.71
N LYS A 109 21.56 16.53 -0.37
CA LYS A 109 20.17 16.06 -0.37
C LYS A 109 19.95 14.90 0.62
N LEU A 110 20.88 13.94 0.67
CA LEU A 110 20.83 12.84 1.63
C LEU A 110 20.88 13.33 3.08
N LEU A 111 21.79 14.28 3.37
CA LEU A 111 21.94 14.86 4.70
C LEU A 111 20.70 15.66 5.11
N SER A 112 20.16 16.49 4.22
CA SER A 112 18.94 17.26 4.47
C SER A 112 17.75 16.34 4.76
N ASN A 113 17.51 15.34 3.90
CA ASN A 113 16.40 14.41 4.07
C ASN A 113 16.49 13.65 5.41
N LEU A 114 17.71 13.23 5.81
CA LEU A 114 17.90 12.59 7.11
C LEU A 114 17.61 13.56 8.25
N LYS A 115 18.14 14.79 8.17
CA LYS A 115 17.93 15.82 9.19
C LYS A 115 16.45 16.08 9.41
N ASP A 116 15.68 16.30 8.34
CA ASP A 116 14.23 16.56 8.42
C ASP A 116 13.48 15.39 9.08
N HIS A 117 13.86 14.14 8.74
CA HIS A 117 13.28 12.95 9.35
C HIS A 117 13.62 12.82 10.84
N LEU A 118 14.87 13.11 11.23
CA LEU A 118 15.28 13.05 12.62
C LEU A 118 14.63 14.17 13.44
N GLU A 119 14.55 15.39 12.91
CA GLU A 119 13.87 16.51 13.56
C GLU A 119 12.39 16.20 13.81
N LYS A 120 11.71 15.58 12.84
CA LYS A 120 10.35 15.08 13.03
C LYS A 120 10.28 14.08 14.18
N LYS A 121 11.21 13.12 14.27
CA LYS A 121 11.27 12.16 15.38
C LYS A 121 11.56 12.81 16.73
N VAL A 122 12.38 13.86 16.76
CA VAL A 122 12.64 14.65 17.98
C VAL A 122 11.38 15.40 18.42
N LYS A 123 10.67 16.04 17.49
CA LYS A 123 9.39 16.71 17.76
C LYS A 123 8.34 15.73 18.27
N GLU A 124 8.31 14.52 17.74
CA GLU A 124 7.44 13.43 18.21
C GLU A 124 7.87 12.82 19.56
N GLY A 125 8.99 13.25 20.16
CA GLY A 125 9.52 12.69 21.41
C GLY A 125 10.11 11.28 21.28
N LYS A 126 10.20 10.73 20.06
CA LYS A 126 10.75 9.38 19.78
C LYS A 126 12.28 9.35 19.76
N LEU A 127 12.92 10.51 19.78
CA LEU A 127 14.37 10.65 19.69
C LEU A 127 14.82 11.88 20.49
N THR A 128 15.95 11.78 21.18
CA THR A 128 16.56 12.95 21.83
C THR A 128 17.44 13.75 20.85
N LYS A 129 17.63 15.05 21.11
CA LYS A 129 18.55 15.90 20.33
C LYS A 129 19.97 15.32 20.28
N ASN A 130 20.45 14.75 21.40
CA ASN A 130 21.76 14.12 21.47
C ASN A 130 21.87 12.88 20.57
N GLN A 131 20.84 12.02 20.56
CA GLN A 131 20.80 10.86 19.66
C GLN A 131 20.74 11.30 18.19
N MET A 132 19.95 12.32 17.86
CA MET A 132 19.92 12.91 16.51
C MET A 132 21.32 13.36 16.07
N ASN A 133 22.01 14.17 16.89
CA ASN A 133 23.34 14.68 16.56
C ASN A 133 24.35 13.55 16.35
N LYS A 134 24.26 12.48 17.16
CA LYS A 134 25.10 11.28 16.98
C LYS A 134 24.84 10.60 15.64
N ILE A 135 23.57 10.34 15.30
CA ILE A 135 23.19 9.71 14.03
C ILE A 135 23.64 10.57 12.85
N MET A 136 23.45 11.89 12.93
CA MET A 136 23.82 12.82 11.87
C MET A 136 25.33 12.80 11.62
N LYS A 137 26.15 12.84 12.68
CA LYS A 137 27.61 12.81 12.57
C LYS A 137 28.13 11.48 12.00
N GLU A 138 27.53 10.35 12.39
CA GLU A 138 27.90 9.05 11.81
C GLU A 138 27.50 8.95 10.33
N TYR A 139 26.35 9.49 9.96
CA TYR A 139 25.89 9.46 8.59
C TYR A 139 26.70 10.37 7.66
N GLU A 140 27.04 11.58 8.13
CA GLU A 140 27.87 12.52 7.39
C GLU A 140 29.21 11.90 6.99
N LYS A 141 29.85 11.14 7.88
CA LYS A 141 31.08 10.40 7.55
C LYS A 141 30.88 9.41 6.40
N LYS A 142 29.84 8.57 6.50
CA LYS A 142 29.54 7.58 5.45
C LYS A 142 29.20 8.22 4.11
N VAL A 143 28.49 9.35 4.13
CA VAL A 143 28.11 10.08 2.91
C VAL A 143 29.32 10.75 2.27
N LYS A 144 30.30 11.23 3.06
CA LYS A 144 31.58 11.76 2.54
C LYS A 144 32.43 10.69 1.85
N GLU A 145 32.43 9.46 2.39
CA GLU A 145 33.15 8.32 1.83
C GLU A 145 32.44 7.71 0.61
N TRP A 146 31.16 8.00 0.41
CA TRP A 146 30.36 7.44 -0.68
C TRP A 146 30.69 8.11 -2.02
N ASP A 147 30.99 7.31 -3.03
CA ASP A 147 31.41 7.71 -4.39
C ASP A 147 30.25 8.21 -5.28
N GLY A 148 29.00 8.11 -4.81
CA GLY A 148 27.82 8.51 -5.56
C GLY A 148 27.24 7.41 -6.44
N ASN A 149 27.86 6.22 -6.46
CA ASN A 149 27.40 5.08 -7.23
C ASN A 149 26.67 4.07 -6.34
N GLY A 150 25.73 3.34 -6.92
CA GLY A 150 24.91 2.37 -6.21
C GLY A 150 24.00 3.00 -5.14
N PHE A 151 23.59 2.18 -4.17
CA PHE A 151 22.66 2.60 -3.12
C PHE A 151 23.37 3.51 -2.10
N PRO A 152 22.76 4.64 -1.70
CA PRO A 152 23.30 5.47 -0.63
C PRO A 152 23.52 4.69 0.67
N PRO A 153 24.50 5.08 1.49
CA PRO A 153 24.74 4.42 2.76
C PRO A 153 23.49 4.49 3.66
N ALA A 154 23.33 3.50 4.52
CA ALA A 154 22.23 3.50 5.49
C ALA A 154 22.58 4.39 6.71
N PRO A 155 21.65 5.28 7.14
CA PRO A 155 21.86 6.14 8.30
C PRO A 155 21.88 5.35 9.62
N PHE A 156 21.13 4.25 9.68
CA PHE A 156 21.09 3.36 10.84
C PHE A 156 21.83 2.06 10.54
N LYS A 157 22.50 1.51 11.55
CA LYS A 157 23.00 0.13 11.46
C LYS A 157 21.78 -0.77 11.30
N ARG A 158 21.73 -1.56 10.22
CA ARG A 158 20.75 -2.64 10.11
C ARG A 158 20.96 -3.54 11.33
N CYS A 159 19.93 -3.78 12.13
CA CYS A 159 20.00 -4.84 13.13
C CYS A 159 20.33 -6.13 12.39
N LYS A 160 21.55 -6.65 12.56
CA LYS A 160 21.82 -8.01 12.12
C LYS A 160 20.93 -8.91 12.98
N PRO A 161 20.12 -9.79 12.39
CA PRO A 161 19.46 -10.82 13.19
C PRO A 161 20.58 -11.56 13.94
N LYS A 162 20.59 -11.47 15.27
CA LYS A 162 21.33 -12.43 16.08
C LYS A 162 20.67 -13.79 15.81
N ASP A 163 21.48 -14.83 15.65
CA ASP A 163 21.04 -16.17 15.30
C ASP A 163 19.73 -16.53 16.03
N GLY A 164 18.66 -16.73 15.25
CA GLY A 164 17.34 -17.13 15.76
C GLY A 164 16.33 -16.03 16.11
N HIS A 165 16.71 -14.75 16.30
CA HIS A 165 15.75 -13.70 16.67
C HIS A 165 15.32 -12.83 15.48
N LYS A 166 14.11 -13.08 14.97
CA LYS A 166 13.41 -12.17 14.06
C LYS A 166 13.16 -10.84 14.77
N CYS A 167 13.82 -9.76 14.36
CA CYS A 167 13.49 -8.41 14.82
C CYS A 167 12.00 -8.13 14.55
N LYS A 168 11.20 -8.01 15.62
CA LYS A 168 9.87 -7.42 15.51
C LYS A 168 10.04 -5.97 15.08
N ARG A 169 9.54 -5.62 13.89
CA ARG A 169 9.42 -4.22 13.47
C ARG A 169 8.27 -3.62 14.29
N SER A 170 8.61 -2.73 15.23
CA SER A 170 7.66 -1.83 15.90
C SER A 170 7.15 -0.78 14.92
#